data_AF-A0A2E6EIW4-F1
#
_entry.id   AF-A0A2E6EIW4-F1
#
_cell.length_a   1.000
_cell.length_b   1.000
_cell.length_c   1.000
_cell.angle_alpha   90.00
_cell.angle_beta   90.00
_cell.angle_gamma   90.00
#
_symmetry.space_group_name_H-M   'P 1'
#
loop_
_entity.id
_entity.type
_entity.pdbx_description
1 polymer ?
#
loop_
_entity_poly.entity_id
_entity_poly.type
_entity_poly.pdbx_seq_one_letter_code
_entity_poly.pdbx_strand_id
1 'polypeptide(L)'
;NRYTDTEAIAAMGALDNSNPLNHNRYTDTEAASAVANGDTYLLNSGDSMVGQLELLYADPTLVLNDAVDPGQDWAIRAQGEHFEIFEPEDGDKVAFSIVDGSVGDAKVVLSPEGIAALTASGDGNVAVGGSGSGNRTLTVRADTNSLASIEAYGFGGAQGSGQLYAGQSATHGGGIMYNGDGNPAMAGSSDQIALFRRSEGTDHVVMEFPHNSNTVTFSGEVKSQCPSNAHFVGHWCVEDNYRSSASYSGAVNTCIAQGMGICPLAALLACDLAQPNGAQCTSTTDGGSSLTMWTADFDVESGEDAHTRIMVFRGDNKVQTASTSSAHRYFCCTSANP
;
A
#
# COMPACT_ATOMS: atom_id res chain seq x y z
N ASN A 1 7.55 -33.86 -84.05
CA ASN A 1 6.34 -34.59 -84.49
C ASN A 1 6.60 -36.09 -84.56
N ARG A 2 6.74 -36.76 -83.40
CA ARG A 2 7.00 -38.22 -83.33
C ARG A 2 5.85 -39.00 -82.67
N TYR A 3 4.73 -38.34 -82.43
CA TYR A 3 3.57 -38.88 -81.69
C TYR A 3 2.24 -38.52 -82.38
N THR A 4 2.22 -38.55 -83.71
CA THR A 4 0.97 -38.42 -84.49
C THR A 4 0.51 -39.76 -85.08
N ASP A 5 1.29 -40.83 -84.85
CA ASP A 5 1.06 -42.11 -85.48
C ASP A 5 -0.03 -42.86 -84.72
N THR A 6 -1.06 -43.28 -85.43
CA THR A 6 -2.25 -43.98 -84.90
C THR A 6 -1.88 -45.23 -84.08
N GLU A 7 -0.74 -45.84 -84.36
CA GLU A 7 -0.18 -46.97 -83.61
C GLU A 7 0.27 -46.58 -82.19
N ALA A 8 0.79 -45.37 -81.98
CA ALA A 8 1.15 -44.88 -80.65
C ALA A 8 -0.11 -44.61 -79.80
N ILE A 9 -1.18 -44.10 -80.42
CA ILE A 9 -2.48 -43.90 -79.76
C ILE A 9 -3.11 -45.25 -79.40
N ALA A 10 -3.02 -46.24 -80.29
CA ALA A 10 -3.54 -47.59 -80.04
C ALA A 10 -2.74 -48.33 -78.95
N ALA A 11 -1.42 -48.17 -78.90
CA ALA A 11 -0.55 -48.76 -77.88
C ALA A 11 -0.76 -48.18 -76.49
N MET A 12 -1.22 -46.92 -76.39
CA MET A 12 -1.57 -46.30 -75.11
C MET A 12 -2.89 -46.82 -74.52
N GLY A 13 -3.68 -47.62 -75.25
CA GLY A 13 -4.92 -48.21 -74.75
C GLY A 13 -6.10 -47.22 -74.68
N ALA A 14 -7.28 -47.73 -74.29
CA ALA A 14 -8.48 -46.90 -74.16
C ALA A 14 -8.30 -45.82 -73.09
N LEU A 15 -8.80 -44.61 -73.35
CA LEU A 15 -8.82 -43.50 -72.38
C LEU A 15 -9.94 -43.68 -71.35
N ASP A 16 -9.99 -44.85 -70.72
CA ASP A 16 -11.00 -45.19 -69.71
C ASP A 16 -10.35 -45.61 -68.38
N ASN A 17 -11.20 -45.85 -67.39
CA ASN A 17 -10.81 -46.15 -66.01
C ASN A 17 -10.29 -47.59 -65.83
N SER A 18 -10.13 -48.38 -66.88
CA SER A 18 -9.51 -49.70 -66.82
C SER A 18 -8.06 -49.70 -67.26
N ASN A 19 -7.60 -48.61 -67.89
CA ASN A 19 -6.24 -48.49 -68.41
C ASN A 19 -5.26 -47.91 -67.36
N PRO A 20 -4.29 -48.69 -66.85
CA PRO A 20 -3.32 -48.23 -65.86
C PRO A 20 -2.26 -47.26 -66.43
N LEU A 21 -2.18 -47.11 -67.77
CA LEU A 21 -1.26 -46.20 -68.46
C LEU A 21 -1.94 -44.89 -68.88
N ASN A 22 -3.23 -44.69 -68.57
CA ASN A 22 -3.92 -43.44 -68.86
C ASN A 22 -3.51 -42.35 -67.85
N HIS A 23 -2.49 -41.57 -68.18
CA HIS A 23 -1.98 -40.49 -67.33
C HIS A 23 -2.97 -39.31 -67.17
N ASN A 24 -4.01 -39.21 -68.02
CA ASN A 24 -5.11 -38.23 -67.87
C ASN A 24 -6.14 -38.68 -66.83
N ARG A 25 -6.01 -39.89 -66.28
CA ARG A 25 -6.94 -40.44 -65.29
C ARG A 25 -6.89 -39.70 -63.96
N TYR A 26 -5.72 -39.16 -63.59
CA TYR A 26 -5.61 -38.23 -62.47
C TYR A 26 -6.12 -36.85 -62.88
N THR A 27 -7.42 -36.75 -63.12
CA THR A 27 -8.08 -35.45 -62.95
C THR A 27 -7.86 -35.03 -61.51
N ASP A 28 -7.63 -33.74 -61.28
CA ASP A 28 -7.24 -33.19 -59.98
C ASP A 28 -8.11 -33.73 -58.83
N THR A 29 -9.38 -34.09 -59.10
CA THR A 29 -10.33 -34.70 -58.17
C THR A 29 -9.95 -36.09 -57.64
N GLU A 30 -9.48 -37.03 -58.47
CA GLU A 30 -9.10 -38.38 -58.01
C GLU A 30 -7.76 -38.37 -57.28
N ALA A 31 -6.82 -37.54 -57.74
CA ALA A 31 -5.56 -37.29 -57.05
C ALA A 31 -5.79 -36.58 -55.70
N ALA A 32 -6.65 -35.55 -55.66
CA ALA A 32 -7.05 -34.86 -54.43
C ALA A 32 -7.78 -35.82 -53.47
N SER A 33 -8.63 -36.70 -53.97
CA SER A 33 -9.32 -37.71 -53.13
C SER A 33 -8.35 -38.75 -52.56
N ALA A 34 -7.31 -39.14 -53.29
CA ALA A 34 -6.28 -40.06 -52.79
C ALA A 34 -5.40 -39.42 -51.71
N VAL A 35 -5.11 -38.10 -51.82
CA VAL A 35 -4.42 -37.34 -50.78
C VAL A 35 -5.31 -37.08 -49.57
N ALA A 36 -6.60 -36.78 -49.77
CA ALA A 36 -7.57 -36.54 -48.70
C ALA A 36 -7.85 -37.78 -47.82
N ASN A 37 -7.67 -38.99 -48.36
CA ASN A 37 -7.81 -40.23 -47.58
C ASN A 37 -6.55 -40.59 -46.77
N GLY A 38 -5.42 -39.91 -47.02
CA GLY A 38 -4.18 -40.02 -46.24
C GLY A 38 -4.05 -38.80 -45.34
N ASP A 39 -5.00 -38.62 -44.42
CA ASP A 39 -5.24 -37.45 -43.58
C ASP A 39 -4.10 -37.18 -42.58
N THR A 40 -2.93 -36.86 -43.13
CA THR A 40 -1.68 -36.57 -42.39
C THR A 40 -1.50 -35.07 -42.21
N TYR A 41 -2.30 -34.25 -42.90
CA TYR A 41 -2.16 -32.81 -42.98
C TYR A 41 -3.51 -32.14 -42.78
N LEU A 42 -3.59 -31.23 -41.80
CA LEU A 42 -4.71 -30.29 -41.70
C LEU A 42 -4.59 -29.26 -42.83
N LEU A 43 -5.65 -29.15 -43.63
CA LEU A 43 -5.82 -28.14 -44.65
C LEU A 43 -6.05 -26.78 -44.01
N ASN A 44 -5.62 -25.72 -44.70
CA ASN A 44 -5.82 -24.32 -44.31
C ASN A 44 -7.29 -23.84 -44.48
N SER A 45 -8.24 -24.75 -44.66
CA SER A 45 -9.66 -24.42 -44.70
C SER A 45 -10.53 -25.65 -44.45
N GLY A 46 -11.43 -25.55 -43.47
CA GLY A 46 -12.57 -26.48 -43.34
C GLY A 46 -12.31 -27.77 -42.58
N ASP A 47 -11.10 -28.01 -42.10
CA ASP A 47 -10.77 -29.20 -41.32
C ASP A 47 -11.11 -29.03 -39.84
N SER A 48 -11.49 -30.13 -39.20
CA SER A 48 -11.76 -30.21 -37.77
C SER A 48 -11.02 -31.40 -37.20
N MET A 49 -10.18 -31.18 -36.20
CA MET A 49 -9.61 -32.27 -35.41
C MET A 49 -10.62 -32.73 -34.36
N VAL A 50 -10.87 -34.03 -34.32
CA VAL A 50 -11.65 -34.70 -33.27
C VAL A 50 -10.71 -35.64 -32.52
N GLY A 51 -10.49 -35.38 -31.22
CA GLY A 51 -9.56 -36.16 -30.38
C GLY A 51 -8.49 -35.30 -29.71
N GLN A 52 -7.37 -35.92 -29.33
CA GLN A 52 -6.23 -35.25 -28.70
C GLN A 52 -5.20 -34.84 -29.75
N LEU A 53 -4.72 -33.59 -29.69
CA LEU A 53 -3.55 -33.11 -30.43
C LEU A 53 -2.30 -33.32 -29.57
N GLU A 54 -1.33 -34.09 -30.05
CA GLU A 54 -0.04 -34.30 -29.39
C GLU A 54 1.09 -33.74 -30.28
N LEU A 55 1.87 -32.80 -29.73
CA LEU A 55 2.97 -32.14 -30.44
C LEU A 55 4.30 -32.62 -29.84
N LEU A 56 4.97 -33.56 -30.52
CA LEU A 56 6.19 -34.20 -30.04
C LEU A 56 7.45 -33.46 -30.51
N TYR A 57 7.77 -32.36 -29.84
CA TYR A 57 9.03 -31.62 -30.05
C TYR A 57 9.54 -31.05 -28.73
N ALA A 58 10.78 -30.55 -28.69
CA ALA A 58 11.37 -30.01 -27.46
C ALA A 58 10.61 -28.77 -26.91
N ASP A 59 10.01 -27.98 -27.81
CA ASP A 59 9.23 -26.78 -27.50
C ASP A 59 8.13 -26.58 -28.57
N PRO A 60 7.08 -27.42 -28.60
CA PRO A 60 6.04 -27.29 -29.60
C PRO A 60 5.36 -25.92 -29.49
N THR A 61 5.16 -25.27 -30.64
CA THR A 61 4.47 -23.98 -30.72
C THR A 61 3.25 -24.13 -31.63
N LEU A 62 2.08 -23.80 -31.10
CA LEU A 62 0.87 -23.60 -31.90
C LEU A 62 0.78 -22.11 -32.22
N VAL A 63 0.91 -21.77 -33.49
CA VAL A 63 0.76 -20.40 -33.99
C VAL A 63 -0.68 -20.22 -34.46
N LEU A 64 -1.34 -19.19 -33.94
CA LEU A 64 -2.69 -18.77 -34.29
C LEU A 64 -2.56 -17.41 -34.97
N ASN A 65 -2.76 -17.41 -36.29
CA ASN A 65 -2.64 -16.20 -37.10
C ASN A 65 -3.95 -15.91 -37.81
N ASP A 66 -4.30 -14.65 -37.90
CA ASP A 66 -5.33 -14.18 -38.81
C ASP A 66 -4.73 -13.99 -40.22
N ALA A 67 -5.61 -13.81 -41.21
CA ALA A 67 -5.23 -13.69 -42.62
C ALA A 67 -5.06 -12.23 -43.09
N VAL A 68 -5.25 -11.27 -42.19
CA VAL A 68 -5.34 -9.84 -42.46
C VAL A 68 -4.08 -9.11 -41.97
N ASP A 69 -3.43 -9.62 -40.91
CA ASP A 69 -2.16 -9.13 -40.39
C ASP A 69 -0.99 -10.03 -40.86
N PRO A 70 0.02 -9.50 -41.59
CA PRO A 70 1.19 -10.29 -42.03
C PRO A 70 2.17 -10.72 -40.91
N GLY A 71 1.75 -10.67 -39.65
CA GLY A 71 2.47 -11.04 -38.44
C GLY A 71 2.29 -12.47 -37.95
N GLN A 72 2.76 -12.76 -36.73
CA GLN A 72 2.24 -13.86 -35.92
C GLN A 72 1.46 -13.21 -34.79
N ASP A 73 0.15 -13.39 -34.76
CA ASP A 73 -0.70 -12.73 -33.77
C ASP A 73 -0.54 -13.39 -32.41
N TRP A 74 -0.99 -14.63 -32.24
CA TRP A 74 -0.89 -15.34 -30.95
C TRP A 74 -0.19 -16.68 -31.08
N ALA A 75 0.59 -17.05 -30.06
CA ALA A 75 1.22 -18.36 -29.99
C ALA A 75 1.10 -18.99 -28.60
N ILE A 76 0.91 -20.31 -28.58
CA ILE A 76 1.03 -21.15 -27.38
C ILE A 76 2.31 -21.95 -27.51
N ARG A 77 3.25 -21.77 -26.60
CA ARG A 77 4.52 -22.50 -26.59
C ARG A 77 4.70 -23.23 -25.27
N ALA A 78 5.02 -24.51 -25.34
CA ALA A 78 5.59 -25.22 -24.20
C ALA A 78 7.10 -24.97 -24.15
N GLN A 79 7.63 -24.63 -22.97
CA GLN A 79 9.06 -24.48 -22.72
C GLN A 79 9.44 -25.26 -21.46
N GLY A 80 10.06 -26.43 -21.63
CA GLY A 80 10.37 -27.31 -20.51
C GLY A 80 9.09 -27.74 -19.75
N GLU A 81 8.99 -27.39 -18.46
CA GLU A 81 7.86 -27.75 -17.58
C GLU A 81 6.70 -26.74 -17.61
N HIS A 82 6.78 -25.67 -18.40
CA HIS A 82 5.74 -24.63 -18.43
C HIS A 82 5.20 -24.33 -19.82
N PHE A 83 4.09 -23.59 -19.89
CA PHE A 83 3.58 -23.05 -21.15
C PHE A 83 3.32 -21.54 -21.07
N GLU A 84 3.48 -20.90 -22.21
CA GLU A 84 3.32 -19.45 -22.39
C GLU A 84 2.30 -19.16 -23.50
N ILE A 85 1.45 -18.17 -23.25
CA ILE A 85 0.62 -17.52 -24.27
C ILE A 85 1.17 -16.12 -24.49
N PHE A 86 1.52 -15.78 -25.74
CA PHE A 86 2.19 -14.52 -26.06
C PHE A 86 1.88 -14.02 -27.48
N GLU A 87 2.19 -12.74 -27.72
CA GLU A 87 2.15 -12.06 -29.03
C GLU A 87 3.60 -11.91 -29.56
N PRO A 88 3.96 -12.64 -30.63
CA PRO A 88 5.34 -12.70 -31.14
C PRO A 88 5.83 -11.43 -31.86
N GLU A 89 4.95 -10.68 -32.51
CA GLU A 89 5.35 -9.63 -33.47
C GLU A 89 5.78 -8.33 -32.79
N ASP A 90 4.95 -7.78 -31.90
CA ASP A 90 5.18 -6.45 -31.33
C ASP A 90 6.07 -6.45 -30.08
N GLY A 91 6.37 -7.62 -29.50
CA GLY A 91 7.14 -7.71 -28.25
C GLY A 91 6.42 -7.13 -27.01
N ASP A 92 5.31 -6.43 -27.22
CA ASP A 92 4.29 -6.01 -26.27
C ASP A 92 3.39 -7.21 -25.98
N LYS A 93 3.39 -7.70 -24.74
CA LYS A 93 2.89 -9.04 -24.40
C LYS A 93 1.69 -8.96 -23.48
N VAL A 94 0.56 -9.55 -23.88
CA VAL A 94 -0.34 -10.20 -22.92
C VAL A 94 0.31 -11.51 -22.51
N ALA A 95 1.28 -11.48 -21.58
CA ALA A 95 1.93 -12.69 -21.09
C ALA A 95 1.11 -13.31 -19.95
N PHE A 96 0.47 -14.44 -20.26
CA PHE A 96 0.00 -15.41 -19.27
C PHE A 96 0.95 -16.61 -19.30
N SER A 97 1.62 -16.87 -18.17
CA SER A 97 2.50 -18.02 -18.00
C SER A 97 2.11 -18.77 -16.73
N ILE A 98 1.91 -20.08 -16.86
CA ILE A 98 1.84 -21.01 -15.74
C ILE A 98 3.17 -21.74 -15.72
N VAL A 99 4.04 -21.34 -14.79
CA VAL A 99 5.31 -22.01 -14.57
C VAL A 99 5.06 -23.17 -13.62
N ASP A 100 5.15 -24.40 -14.11
CA ASP A 100 5.43 -25.54 -13.20
C ASP A 100 6.94 -25.55 -12.98
N GLY A 101 7.34 -25.32 -11.74
CA GLY A 101 8.72 -25.45 -11.31
C GLY A 101 8.72 -26.43 -10.16
N SER A 102 9.74 -27.29 -10.12
CA SER A 102 10.02 -28.26 -9.04
C SER A 102 9.44 -27.83 -7.69
N VAL A 103 8.72 -28.73 -7.01
CA VAL A 103 7.92 -28.53 -5.78
C VAL A 103 8.40 -27.33 -4.94
N GLY A 104 7.72 -26.18 -5.06
CA GLY A 104 8.05 -24.93 -4.37
C GLY A 104 8.24 -23.71 -5.29
N ASP A 105 8.43 -23.90 -6.60
CA ASP A 105 8.69 -22.80 -7.54
C ASP A 105 7.58 -22.56 -8.57
N ALA A 106 6.44 -23.25 -8.45
CA ALA A 106 5.30 -23.04 -9.33
C ALA A 106 4.82 -21.59 -9.23
N LYS A 107 4.81 -20.86 -10.35
CA LYS A 107 4.45 -19.44 -10.41
C LYS A 107 3.37 -19.18 -11.44
N VAL A 108 2.30 -18.52 -11.02
CA VAL A 108 1.37 -17.87 -11.96
C VAL A 108 1.80 -16.41 -12.07
N VAL A 109 2.14 -16.00 -13.29
CA VAL A 109 2.56 -14.64 -13.58
C VAL A 109 1.59 -14.00 -14.57
N LEU A 110 1.00 -12.88 -14.15
CA LEU A 110 0.25 -11.99 -15.06
C LEU A 110 1.16 -10.81 -15.41
N SER A 111 1.62 -10.75 -16.66
CA SER A 111 2.55 -9.70 -17.13
C SER A 111 2.04 -8.98 -18.37
N PRO A 112 1.01 -8.12 -18.28
CA PRO A 112 0.67 -7.23 -19.38
C PRO A 112 1.86 -6.32 -19.70
N GLU A 113 2.17 -6.16 -20.99
CA GLU A 113 3.33 -5.42 -21.52
C GLU A 113 4.68 -5.92 -20.99
N GLY A 114 4.77 -7.21 -20.64
CA GLY A 114 5.98 -7.81 -20.08
C GLY A 114 6.33 -7.34 -18.66
N ILE A 115 5.44 -6.59 -17.99
CA ILE A 115 5.64 -6.13 -16.60
C ILE A 115 4.82 -7.00 -15.66
N ALA A 116 5.49 -7.73 -14.76
CA ALA A 116 4.82 -8.50 -13.72
C ALA A 116 3.87 -7.60 -12.90
N ALA A 117 2.57 -7.89 -13.00
CA ALA A 117 1.49 -7.24 -12.27
C ALA A 117 1.10 -8.04 -11.02
N LEU A 118 1.08 -9.37 -11.16
CA LEU A 118 0.79 -10.32 -10.09
C LEU A 118 1.73 -11.51 -10.22
N THR A 119 2.37 -11.89 -9.11
CA THR A 119 3.15 -13.12 -9.01
C THR A 119 2.66 -13.92 -7.82
N ALA A 120 2.30 -15.18 -8.03
CA ALA A 120 2.06 -16.13 -6.96
C ALA A 120 3.21 -17.16 -6.96
N SER A 121 3.76 -17.52 -5.80
CA SER A 121 4.79 -18.56 -5.68
C SER A 121 4.24 -19.87 -5.11
N GLY A 122 5.03 -20.95 -5.21
CA GLY A 122 4.61 -22.29 -4.83
C GLY A 122 4.37 -22.49 -3.32
N ASP A 123 4.81 -21.56 -2.49
CA ASP A 123 4.53 -21.48 -1.05
C ASP A 123 3.24 -20.70 -0.73
N GLY A 124 2.53 -20.22 -1.76
CA GLY A 124 1.27 -19.48 -1.63
C GLY A 124 1.44 -17.98 -1.41
N ASN A 125 2.67 -17.45 -1.44
CA ASN A 125 2.87 -16.00 -1.36
C ASN A 125 2.45 -15.33 -2.68
N VAL A 126 1.76 -14.19 -2.56
CA VAL A 126 1.32 -13.38 -3.70
C VAL A 126 1.89 -11.97 -3.56
N ALA A 127 2.57 -11.50 -4.61
CA ALA A 127 3.08 -10.14 -4.70
C ALA A 127 2.38 -9.36 -5.82
N VAL A 128 2.00 -8.12 -5.50
CA VAL A 128 1.45 -7.16 -6.46
C VAL A 128 2.58 -6.24 -6.94
N GLY A 129 2.89 -6.32 -8.24
CA GLY A 129 3.95 -5.57 -8.89
C GLY A 129 5.23 -6.36 -9.19
N GLY A 130 6.17 -5.70 -9.86
CA GLY A 130 7.45 -6.26 -10.31
C GLY A 130 8.60 -5.26 -10.14
N SER A 131 9.79 -5.59 -10.65
CA SER A 131 11.04 -4.82 -10.45
C SER A 131 11.12 -3.46 -11.16
N GLY A 132 10.11 -3.09 -11.96
CA GLY A 132 10.06 -1.81 -12.67
C GLY A 132 9.84 -0.60 -11.74
N SER A 133 10.37 0.56 -12.13
CA SER A 133 10.20 1.84 -11.43
C SER A 133 8.78 2.40 -11.63
N GLY A 134 8.00 2.54 -10.56
CA GLY A 134 6.68 3.14 -10.61
C GLY A 134 5.89 2.92 -9.32
N ASN A 135 4.85 3.72 -9.10
CA ASN A 135 3.95 3.54 -7.96
C ASN A 135 3.15 2.24 -8.13
N ARG A 136 2.93 1.52 -7.03
CA ARG A 136 2.10 0.31 -6.99
C ARG A 136 0.95 0.52 -6.02
N THR A 137 -0.24 0.07 -6.40
CA THR A 137 -1.46 0.28 -5.64
C THR A 137 -2.23 -1.02 -5.52
N LEU A 138 -2.55 -1.44 -4.29
CA LEU A 138 -3.63 -2.40 -4.03
C LEU A 138 -4.92 -1.61 -3.81
N THR A 139 -5.92 -1.84 -4.66
CA THR A 139 -7.24 -1.19 -4.55
C THR A 139 -8.30 -2.25 -4.31
N VAL A 140 -8.97 -2.20 -3.16
CA VAL A 140 -10.13 -3.04 -2.84
C VAL A 140 -11.39 -2.16 -2.88
N ARG A 141 -12.35 -2.50 -3.73
CA ARG A 141 -13.58 -1.71 -3.94
C ARG A 141 -14.80 -2.57 -3.65
N ALA A 142 -15.78 -1.95 -3.02
CA ALA A 142 -17.09 -2.51 -2.75
C ALA A 142 -18.17 -1.46 -3.08
N ASP A 143 -19.39 -1.91 -3.36
CA ASP A 143 -20.53 -1.03 -3.60
C ASP A 143 -21.18 -0.56 -2.28
N THR A 144 -22.29 0.17 -2.36
CA THR A 144 -22.98 0.73 -1.18
C THR A 144 -23.55 -0.32 -0.23
N ASN A 145 -23.63 -1.59 -0.64
CA ASN A 145 -24.21 -2.68 0.15
C ASN A 145 -23.18 -3.76 0.47
N SER A 146 -21.90 -3.51 0.23
CA SER A 146 -20.82 -4.50 0.35
C SER A 146 -19.65 -3.96 1.17
N LEU A 147 -18.86 -4.87 1.76
CA LEU A 147 -17.65 -4.53 2.51
C LEU A 147 -16.41 -4.79 1.63
N ALA A 148 -15.51 -3.82 1.56
CA ALA A 148 -14.14 -4.04 1.06
C ALA A 148 -13.23 -4.32 2.26
N SER A 149 -12.66 -5.52 2.34
CA SER A 149 -11.80 -5.93 3.45
C SER A 149 -10.44 -6.45 2.97
N ILE A 150 -9.44 -6.30 3.85
CA ILE A 150 -8.15 -7.01 3.80
C ILE A 150 -8.06 -7.74 5.14
N GLU A 151 -8.07 -9.07 5.11
CA GLU A 151 -8.20 -9.89 6.31
C GLU A 151 -6.95 -10.78 6.50
N ALA A 152 -6.35 -10.72 7.69
CA ALA A 152 -5.20 -11.52 8.08
C ALA A 152 -5.46 -12.13 9.46
N TYR A 153 -5.96 -13.37 9.49
CA TYR A 153 -6.32 -14.09 10.71
C TYR A 153 -6.07 -15.61 10.54
N GLY A 154 -6.14 -16.35 11.65
CA GLY A 154 -5.91 -17.79 11.65
C GLY A 154 -6.94 -18.59 10.83
N PHE A 155 -6.46 -19.57 10.06
CA PHE A 155 -7.29 -20.43 9.22
C PHE A 155 -7.67 -21.74 9.94
N GLY A 156 -8.78 -22.36 9.54
CA GLY A 156 -9.16 -23.70 10.02
C GLY A 156 -9.56 -23.77 11.50
N GLY A 157 -9.96 -22.65 12.11
CA GLY A 157 -10.33 -22.57 13.52
C GLY A 157 -9.14 -22.41 14.49
N ALA A 158 -7.92 -22.25 13.97
CA ALA A 158 -6.75 -21.93 14.77
C ALA A 158 -6.66 -20.42 15.05
N GLN A 159 -6.02 -20.05 16.17
CA GLN A 159 -5.56 -18.69 16.39
C GLN A 159 -4.43 -18.39 15.41
N GLY A 160 -4.37 -17.15 14.93
CA GLY A 160 -3.33 -16.70 14.02
C GLY A 160 -3.01 -15.24 14.24
N SER A 161 -1.83 -14.86 13.80
CA SER A 161 -1.34 -13.48 13.86
C SER A 161 -1.37 -12.85 12.47
N GLY A 162 -1.67 -11.57 12.40
CA GLY A 162 -1.76 -10.81 11.15
C GLY A 162 -0.93 -9.53 11.23
N GLN A 163 -0.34 -9.12 10.12
CA GLN A 163 0.47 -7.89 10.07
C GLN A 163 0.26 -7.16 8.74
N LEU A 164 0.05 -5.85 8.83
CA LEU A 164 0.20 -4.90 7.73
C LEU A 164 1.49 -4.11 7.97
N TYR A 165 2.43 -4.19 7.03
CA TYR A 165 3.73 -3.53 7.13
C TYR A 165 3.87 -2.39 6.13
N ALA A 166 4.43 -1.27 6.58
CA ALA A 166 4.84 -0.14 5.76
C ALA A 166 6.25 0.30 6.18
N GLY A 167 7.19 0.31 5.24
CA GLY A 167 8.58 0.62 5.55
C GLY A 167 9.43 0.97 4.35
N GLN A 168 10.59 1.55 4.63
CA GLN A 168 11.63 1.81 3.62
C GLN A 168 12.29 0.51 3.15
N SER A 169 12.40 -0.47 4.03
CA SER A 169 13.03 -1.77 3.76
C SER A 169 12.44 -2.85 4.66
N ALA A 170 12.89 -4.09 4.55
CA ALA A 170 12.50 -5.16 5.47
C ALA A 170 12.94 -4.92 6.93
N THR A 171 13.90 -4.01 7.16
CA THR A 171 14.50 -3.74 8.48
C THR A 171 14.15 -2.39 9.06
N HIS A 172 13.49 -1.50 8.30
CA HIS A 172 13.13 -0.15 8.72
C HIS A 172 11.73 0.21 8.25
N GLY A 173 10.83 0.49 9.20
CA GLY A 173 9.42 0.75 8.92
C GLY A 173 8.55 0.65 10.15
N GLY A 174 7.36 0.08 10.00
CA GLY A 174 6.38 -0.14 11.06
C GLY A 174 5.07 -0.62 10.49
N GLY A 175 4.01 -0.60 11.30
CA GLY A 175 2.71 -1.00 10.83
C GLY A 175 1.71 -1.30 11.92
N ILE A 176 0.72 -2.12 11.55
CA ILE A 176 -0.35 -2.60 12.42
C ILE A 176 -0.24 -4.11 12.46
N MET A 177 -0.36 -4.71 13.64
CA MET A 177 -0.37 -6.16 13.79
C MET A 177 -1.42 -6.60 14.80
N TYR A 178 -1.87 -7.84 14.67
CA TYR A 178 -2.62 -8.56 15.70
C TYR A 178 -1.82 -9.79 16.12
N ASN A 179 -1.46 -9.87 17.39
CA ASN A 179 -0.81 -11.04 17.96
C ASN A 179 -1.88 -11.97 18.53
N GLY A 180 -2.06 -13.16 17.95
CA GLY A 180 -3.04 -14.13 18.43
C GLY A 180 -2.64 -14.70 19.78
N ASP A 181 -1.58 -15.49 19.81
CA ASP A 181 -1.19 -16.30 20.97
C ASP A 181 0.32 -16.31 21.22
N GLY A 182 1.06 -15.37 20.60
CA GLY A 182 2.52 -15.35 20.61
C GLY A 182 3.16 -16.36 19.67
N ASN A 183 2.39 -17.03 18.80
CA ASN A 183 2.90 -17.95 17.79
C ASN A 183 2.27 -17.73 16.40
N PRO A 184 2.99 -17.18 15.40
CA PRO A 184 4.41 -16.85 15.42
C PRO A 184 4.73 -15.77 16.47
N ALA A 185 5.96 -15.81 16.99
CA ALA A 185 6.43 -14.80 17.93
C ALA A 185 6.43 -13.42 17.26
N MET A 186 5.62 -12.51 17.79
CA MET A 186 5.55 -11.11 17.38
C MET A 186 5.84 -10.20 18.56
N ALA A 187 6.15 -8.93 18.29
CA ALA A 187 6.33 -7.95 19.35
C ALA A 187 5.01 -7.68 20.10
N GLY A 188 5.09 -7.45 21.41
CA GLY A 188 3.94 -7.22 22.28
C GLY A 188 3.36 -8.49 22.92
N SER A 189 2.32 -8.31 23.72
CA SER A 189 1.52 -9.36 24.35
C SER A 189 0.59 -10.07 23.36
N SER A 190 -0.01 -11.19 23.77
CA SER A 190 -1.02 -11.93 22.99
C SER A 190 -2.40 -11.28 23.03
N ASP A 191 -3.26 -11.70 22.11
CA ASP A 191 -4.63 -11.26 21.88
C ASP A 191 -4.83 -9.73 21.85
N GLN A 192 -3.99 -9.02 21.10
CA GLN A 192 -4.05 -7.56 20.99
C GLN A 192 -3.67 -7.06 19.60
N ILE A 193 -4.31 -5.96 19.22
CA ILE A 193 -3.87 -5.13 18.09
C ILE A 193 -2.76 -4.21 18.60
N ALA A 194 -1.69 -4.04 17.83
CA ALA A 194 -0.60 -3.15 18.17
C ALA A 194 -0.15 -2.30 16.97
N LEU A 195 0.17 -1.04 17.23
CA LEU A 195 0.99 -0.23 16.34
C LEU A 195 2.46 -0.45 16.72
N PHE A 196 3.30 -0.68 15.73
CA PHE A 196 4.73 -0.90 15.95
C PHE A 196 5.59 -0.10 14.98
N ARG A 197 6.83 0.13 15.38
CA ARG A 197 7.92 0.57 14.52
C ARG A 197 8.95 -0.54 14.41
N ARG A 198 9.59 -0.66 13.25
CA ARG A 198 10.72 -1.56 13.00
C ARG A 198 12.00 -0.75 12.87
N SER A 199 13.01 -1.12 13.65
CA SER A 199 14.36 -0.56 13.58
C SER A 199 15.37 -1.70 13.56
N GLU A 200 16.26 -1.71 12.57
CA GLU A 200 17.30 -2.73 12.44
C GLU A 200 16.75 -4.17 12.48
N GLY A 201 15.55 -4.38 11.92
CA GLY A 201 14.88 -5.68 11.87
C GLY A 201 14.14 -6.08 13.16
N THR A 202 14.17 -5.24 14.21
CA THR A 202 13.45 -5.49 15.46
C THR A 202 12.18 -4.65 15.53
N ASP A 203 11.06 -5.30 15.87
CA ASP A 203 9.78 -4.64 16.08
C ASP A 203 9.64 -4.14 17.52
N HIS A 204 9.25 -2.87 17.65
CA HIS A 204 8.98 -2.22 18.93
C HIS A 204 7.54 -1.72 18.92
N VAL A 205 6.75 -2.21 19.86
CA VAL A 205 5.38 -1.71 20.06
C VAL A 205 5.41 -0.27 20.55
N VAL A 206 4.51 0.55 20.02
CA VAL A 206 4.33 1.95 20.43
C VAL A 206 2.95 2.20 21.04
N MET A 207 1.95 1.40 20.67
CA MET A 207 0.57 1.50 21.14
C MET A 207 -0.12 0.15 21.05
N GLU A 208 -0.93 -0.22 22.04
CA GLU A 208 -1.62 -1.51 22.15
C GLU A 208 -3.11 -1.35 22.46
N PHE A 209 -3.92 -2.22 21.85
CA PHE A 209 -5.35 -2.36 22.01
C PHE A 209 -5.69 -3.82 22.35
N PRO A 210 -5.89 -4.16 23.63
CA PRO A 210 -6.31 -5.50 24.02
C PRO A 210 -7.69 -5.83 23.43
N HIS A 211 -7.88 -7.06 22.92
CA HIS A 211 -9.15 -7.46 22.30
C HIS A 211 -10.37 -7.36 23.24
N ASN A 212 -10.14 -7.44 24.54
CA ASN A 212 -11.15 -7.50 25.60
C ASN A 212 -11.23 -6.22 26.45
N SER A 213 -10.61 -5.14 26.01
CA SER A 213 -10.57 -3.88 26.76
C SER A 213 -10.84 -2.68 25.87
N ASN A 214 -11.45 -1.66 26.46
CA ASN A 214 -11.59 -0.34 25.84
C ASN A 214 -10.39 0.58 26.16
N THR A 215 -9.42 0.10 26.95
CA THR A 215 -8.26 0.88 27.37
C THR A 215 -7.10 0.68 26.39
N VAL A 216 -6.56 1.80 25.88
CA VAL A 216 -5.37 1.84 25.02
C VAL A 216 -4.13 2.12 25.87
N THR A 217 -3.04 1.41 25.59
CA THR A 217 -1.75 1.61 26.28
C THR A 217 -0.70 2.12 25.30
N PHE A 218 0.06 3.15 25.68
CA PHE A 218 1.20 3.64 24.91
C PHE A 218 2.50 3.13 25.54
N SER A 219 3.39 2.55 24.74
CA SER A 219 4.67 2.01 25.22
C SER A 219 5.74 3.09 25.44
N GLY A 220 5.51 4.30 24.93
CA GLY A 220 6.39 5.45 25.08
C GLY A 220 5.62 6.73 25.40
N GLU A 221 6.35 7.84 25.56
CA GLU A 221 5.76 9.16 25.80
C GLU A 221 4.86 9.58 24.64
N VAL A 222 3.62 9.97 24.96
CA VAL A 222 2.76 10.71 24.03
C VAL A 222 3.17 12.18 24.12
N LYS A 223 3.78 12.68 23.05
CA LYS A 223 4.17 14.08 22.94
C LYS A 223 3.12 14.82 22.12
N SER A 224 2.50 15.80 22.74
CA SER A 224 1.69 16.78 22.02
C SER A 224 2.60 17.81 21.35
N GLN A 225 2.18 18.32 20.18
CA GLN A 225 2.91 19.37 19.49
C GLN A 225 2.35 20.73 19.88
N CYS A 226 3.24 21.64 20.29
CA CYS A 226 2.85 23.01 20.55
C CYS A 226 2.63 23.78 19.23
N PRO A 227 1.72 24.77 19.23
CA PRO A 227 1.62 25.72 18.12
C PRO A 227 2.96 26.39 17.83
N SER A 228 3.15 26.86 16.59
CA SER A 228 4.33 27.64 16.22
C SER A 228 4.54 28.83 17.17
N ASN A 229 5.75 29.00 17.70
CA ASN A 229 6.14 29.99 18.73
C ASN A 229 5.63 29.69 20.15
N ALA A 230 5.30 28.43 20.45
CA ALA A 230 5.08 27.97 21.81
C ALA A 230 5.96 26.76 22.12
N HIS A 231 6.42 26.68 23.36
CA HIS A 231 7.30 25.63 23.84
C HIS A 231 6.60 24.73 24.86
N PHE A 232 7.03 23.47 24.87
CA PHE A 232 6.52 22.49 25.82
C PHE A 232 7.08 22.76 27.21
N VAL A 233 6.19 22.96 28.17
CA VAL A 233 6.52 23.23 29.57
C VAL A 233 5.57 22.43 30.45
N GLY A 234 6.06 21.32 31.01
CA GLY A 234 5.19 20.38 31.72
C GLY A 234 4.12 19.82 30.77
N HIS A 235 2.84 20.12 31.00
CA HIS A 235 1.72 19.75 30.13
C HIS A 235 1.13 20.95 29.35
N TRP A 236 1.88 22.04 29.27
CA TRP A 236 1.44 23.29 28.67
C TRP A 236 2.28 23.64 27.46
N CYS A 237 1.63 24.23 26.47
CA CYS A 237 2.29 24.96 25.41
C CYS A 237 2.25 26.43 25.79
N VAL A 238 3.39 26.96 26.21
CA VAL A 238 3.55 28.35 26.65
C VAL A 238 4.13 29.12 25.48
N GLU A 239 3.50 30.22 25.09
CA GLU A 239 4.10 31.08 24.08
C GLU A 239 5.43 31.64 24.59
N ASP A 240 6.32 31.85 23.65
CA ASP A 240 7.67 32.33 23.94
C ASP A 240 7.76 33.83 24.14
N ASN A 241 6.75 34.58 23.69
CA ASN A 241 6.82 36.02 23.61
C ASN A 241 6.03 36.68 24.72
N TYR A 242 6.75 37.39 25.57
CA TYR A 242 6.14 38.25 26.55
C TYR A 242 5.44 39.46 25.90
N ARG A 243 4.19 39.70 26.29
CA ARG A 243 3.35 40.77 25.73
C ARG A 243 2.91 41.76 26.79
N SER A 244 2.59 42.98 26.37
CA SER A 244 1.97 44.01 27.21
C SER A 244 0.65 44.48 26.60
N SER A 245 -0.40 44.65 27.41
CA SER A 245 -1.68 45.22 26.98
C SER A 245 -2.10 46.36 27.91
N ALA A 246 -2.88 47.31 27.40
CA ALA A 246 -3.47 48.35 28.26
C ALA A 246 -4.59 47.79 29.14
N SER A 247 -5.25 46.69 28.72
CA SER A 247 -6.38 46.06 29.41
C SER A 247 -6.28 44.54 29.42
N TYR A 248 -6.88 43.90 30.43
CA TYR A 248 -7.01 42.44 30.48
C TYR A 248 -7.78 41.89 29.29
N SER A 249 -8.89 42.54 28.89
CA SER A 249 -9.64 42.16 27.70
C SER A 249 -8.77 42.19 26.43
N GLY A 250 -7.85 43.15 26.31
CA GLY A 250 -6.89 43.20 25.20
C GLY A 250 -5.89 42.03 25.23
N ALA A 251 -5.47 41.59 26.42
CA ALA A 251 -4.61 40.43 26.58
C ALA A 251 -5.32 39.13 26.18
N VAL A 252 -6.54 38.92 26.70
CA VAL A 252 -7.39 37.76 26.35
C VAL A 252 -7.64 37.71 24.84
N ASN A 253 -8.06 38.83 24.24
CA ASN A 253 -8.33 38.88 22.81
C ASN A 253 -7.08 38.58 21.96
N THR A 254 -5.90 38.97 22.43
CA THR A 254 -4.64 38.66 21.74
C THR A 254 -4.35 37.16 21.79
N CYS A 255 -4.52 36.51 22.94
CA CYS A 255 -4.33 35.06 23.05
C CYS A 255 -5.36 34.28 22.24
N ILE A 256 -6.64 34.68 22.28
CA ILE A 256 -7.70 34.02 21.51
C ILE A 256 -7.46 34.16 20.01
N ALA A 257 -6.95 35.30 19.55
CA ALA A 257 -6.57 35.48 18.14
C ALA A 257 -5.46 34.51 17.68
N GLN A 258 -4.73 33.90 18.61
CA GLN A 258 -3.71 32.87 18.36
C GLN A 258 -4.18 31.45 18.69
N GLY A 259 -5.47 31.27 19.02
CA GLY A 259 -6.02 29.96 19.42
C GLY A 259 -5.59 29.52 20.82
N MET A 260 -5.20 30.46 21.69
CA MET A 260 -4.70 30.19 23.05
C MET A 260 -5.49 30.97 24.11
N GLY A 261 -5.34 30.61 25.38
CA GLY A 261 -5.83 31.38 26.52
C GLY A 261 -4.71 32.15 27.22
N ILE A 262 -5.03 33.04 28.16
CA ILE A 262 -4.01 33.54 29.09
C ILE A 262 -3.49 32.37 29.92
N CYS A 263 -2.18 32.28 30.11
CA CYS A 263 -1.56 31.21 30.89
C CYS A 263 -2.16 31.09 32.30
N PRO A 264 -2.54 29.88 32.75
CA PRO A 264 -2.86 29.63 34.14
C PRO A 264 -1.61 29.63 35.01
N LEU A 265 -1.82 29.74 36.32
CA LEU A 265 -0.73 29.68 37.30
C LEU A 265 0.08 28.39 37.17
N ALA A 266 -0.59 27.25 37.00
CA ALA A 266 0.08 25.96 36.85
C ALA A 266 1.07 25.93 35.66
N ALA A 267 0.77 26.62 34.56
CA ALA A 267 1.66 26.72 33.40
C ALA A 267 2.89 27.58 33.72
N LEU A 268 2.70 28.70 34.41
CA LEU A 268 3.78 29.60 34.81
C LEU A 268 4.71 28.95 35.85
N LEU A 269 4.17 28.18 36.80
CA LEU A 269 4.97 27.42 37.76
C LEU A 269 5.74 26.28 37.10
N ALA A 270 5.14 25.60 36.13
CA ALA A 270 5.84 24.58 35.35
C ALA A 270 7.01 25.18 34.54
N CYS A 271 6.86 26.41 34.05
CA CYS A 271 7.90 27.17 33.34
C CYS A 271 9.09 27.50 34.25
N ASP A 272 8.81 27.86 35.50
CA ASP A 272 9.82 28.12 36.52
C ASP A 272 10.66 26.86 36.86
N LEU A 273 10.01 25.71 37.03
CA LEU A 273 10.67 24.46 37.45
C LEU A 273 11.51 23.76 36.35
N ALA A 274 11.30 24.07 35.07
CA ALA A 274 11.75 23.22 33.94
C ALA A 274 13.05 23.63 33.21
N GLN A 275 13.88 24.55 33.71
CA GLN A 275 15.09 25.01 32.96
C GLN A 275 16.04 23.85 32.56
N PRO A 276 16.53 23.77 31.29
CA PRO A 276 17.10 24.92 30.56
C PRO A 276 16.66 25.14 29.09
N ASN A 277 15.59 24.52 28.56
CA ASN A 277 15.27 24.64 27.12
C ASN A 277 14.34 25.81 26.78
N GLY A 278 13.63 26.36 27.79
CA GLY A 278 12.80 27.55 27.65
C GLY A 278 13.65 28.79 27.85
N ALA A 279 14.37 29.24 26.82
CA ALA A 279 15.23 30.43 26.87
C ALA A 279 14.48 31.71 27.30
N GLN A 280 13.14 31.69 27.34
CA GLN A 280 12.30 32.80 27.79
C GLN A 280 11.65 32.58 29.17
N CYS A 281 11.66 31.34 29.70
CA CYS A 281 11.21 31.05 31.07
C CYS A 281 12.17 31.59 32.14
N THR A 282 13.37 32.01 31.77
CA THR A 282 14.36 32.64 32.67
C THR A 282 13.92 34.02 33.18
N SER A 283 12.85 34.60 32.61
CA SER A 283 12.39 35.95 32.92
C SER A 283 11.09 36.01 33.73
N THR A 284 10.43 34.87 33.93
CA THR A 284 9.03 34.77 34.37
C THR A 284 8.87 35.05 35.88
N THR A 285 9.88 34.70 36.67
CA THR A 285 9.88 34.66 38.15
C THR A 285 11.20 35.11 38.75
N ASP A 286 12.32 35.00 38.02
CA ASP A 286 13.65 35.34 38.54
C ASP A 286 14.17 36.72 38.10
N GLY A 287 13.41 37.42 37.26
CA GLY A 287 13.81 38.71 36.70
C GLY A 287 13.67 39.90 37.67
N GLY A 288 14.28 39.84 38.85
CA GLY A 288 14.36 40.95 39.79
C GLY A 288 13.02 41.39 40.40
N SER A 289 13.08 42.13 41.51
CA SER A 289 11.94 42.45 42.39
C SER A 289 10.85 43.36 41.79
N SER A 290 10.89 43.68 40.49
CA SER A 290 10.03 44.67 39.83
C SER A 290 9.15 44.11 38.70
N LEU A 291 9.34 42.87 38.26
CA LEU A 291 8.49 42.27 37.24
C LEU A 291 7.21 41.76 37.87
N THR A 292 6.06 42.23 37.38
CA THR A 292 4.72 41.74 37.72
C THR A 292 4.08 41.08 36.51
N MET A 293 3.73 39.80 36.66
CA MET A 293 3.06 39.00 35.62
C MET A 293 1.62 38.66 36.01
N TRP A 294 0.74 38.68 35.01
CA TRP A 294 -0.70 38.45 35.18
C TRP A 294 -1.07 37.06 34.65
N THR A 295 -1.73 36.25 35.47
CA THR A 295 -2.27 34.92 35.11
C THR A 295 -3.79 34.91 35.25
N ALA A 296 -4.44 34.05 34.46
CA ALA A 296 -5.84 33.72 34.72
C ALA A 296 -5.94 32.80 35.95
N ASP A 297 -6.84 33.10 36.87
CA ASP A 297 -7.36 32.13 37.84
C ASP A 297 -8.67 31.57 37.28
N PHE A 298 -8.74 30.26 37.09
CA PHE A 298 -9.92 29.59 36.54
C PHE A 298 -10.91 29.18 37.64
N ASP A 299 -10.57 29.38 38.91
CA ASP A 299 -11.39 28.98 40.06
C ASP A 299 -12.22 30.17 40.58
N VAL A 300 -13.12 30.67 39.74
CA VAL A 300 -14.17 31.61 40.15
C VAL A 300 -15.44 30.86 40.50
N GLU A 301 -15.87 30.99 41.75
CA GLU A 301 -17.19 30.54 42.20
C GLU A 301 -18.30 31.19 41.36
N SER A 302 -19.44 30.51 41.20
CA SER A 302 -20.54 31.00 40.35
C SER A 302 -20.96 32.42 40.73
N GLY A 303 -20.76 33.39 39.85
CA GLY A 303 -21.15 34.79 40.04
C GLY A 303 -20.00 35.75 40.25
N GLU A 304 -18.75 35.27 40.39
CA GLU A 304 -17.57 36.12 40.30
C GLU A 304 -17.13 36.27 38.83
N ASP A 305 -16.81 37.50 38.43
CA ASP A 305 -16.21 37.74 37.12
C ASP A 305 -14.77 37.20 37.16
N ALA A 306 -14.33 36.43 36.15
CA ALA A 306 -12.96 35.92 36.04
C ALA A 306 -11.89 37.02 36.15
N HIS A 307 -12.30 38.28 35.98
CA HIS A 307 -11.51 39.49 36.21
C HIS A 307 -11.22 39.82 37.68
N THR A 308 -11.88 39.18 38.66
CA THR A 308 -11.77 39.51 40.10
C THR A 308 -10.69 38.72 40.85
N ARG A 309 -10.24 37.58 40.31
CA ARG A 309 -9.14 36.79 40.86
C ARG A 309 -7.98 36.76 39.89
N ILE A 310 -7.22 37.85 39.84
CA ILE A 310 -5.96 37.87 39.10
C ILE A 310 -4.81 37.78 40.10
N MET A 311 -4.02 36.72 39.97
CA MET A 311 -2.81 36.54 40.75
C MET A 311 -1.66 37.23 40.03
N VAL A 312 -0.98 38.14 40.74
CA VAL A 312 0.20 38.82 40.24
C VAL A 312 1.44 38.12 40.79
N PHE A 313 2.31 37.63 39.91
CA PHE A 313 3.60 37.06 40.30
C PHE A 313 4.65 38.16 40.29
N ARG A 314 5.27 38.40 41.46
CA ARG A 314 6.49 39.21 41.55
C ARG A 314 7.71 38.31 41.45
N GLY A 315 8.83 38.90 41.04
CA GLY A 315 10.13 38.24 40.92
C GLY A 315 10.75 37.70 42.24
N ASP A 316 9.93 37.53 43.28
CA ASP A 316 10.25 36.91 44.57
C ASP A 316 9.33 35.72 44.88
N ASN A 317 8.66 35.16 43.86
CA ASN A 317 7.70 34.06 43.95
C ASN A 317 6.52 34.31 44.91
N LYS A 318 6.14 35.59 45.11
CA LYS A 318 4.98 35.94 45.91
C LYS A 318 3.78 36.33 45.05
N VAL A 319 2.63 35.82 45.46
CA VAL A 319 1.32 36.22 44.96
C VAL A 319 0.98 37.61 45.50
N GLN A 320 0.67 38.55 44.61
CA GLN A 320 -0.03 39.78 44.96
C GLN A 320 -1.45 39.76 44.39
N THR A 321 -2.43 40.10 45.21
CA THR A 321 -3.82 40.31 44.79
C THR A 321 -4.00 41.75 44.35
N ALA A 322 -4.42 41.99 43.09
CA ALA A 322 -4.75 43.33 42.60
C ALA A 322 -5.92 43.33 41.60
N SER A 323 -6.72 44.41 41.66
CA SER A 323 -7.98 44.62 40.91
C SER A 323 -7.79 45.18 39.48
N THR A 324 -8.89 45.59 38.84
CA THR A 324 -9.47 45.03 37.60
C THR A 324 -9.31 45.84 36.29
N SER A 325 -8.23 46.60 36.06
CA SER A 325 -8.22 47.51 34.89
C SER A 325 -7.08 47.42 33.88
N SER A 326 -5.89 46.89 34.23
CA SER A 326 -4.75 46.90 33.30
C SER A 326 -3.86 45.67 33.41
N ALA A 327 -3.81 44.88 32.33
CA ALA A 327 -2.87 43.77 32.22
C ALA A 327 -1.50 44.28 31.76
N HIS A 328 -0.72 44.76 32.73
CA HIS A 328 0.75 44.84 32.73
C HIS A 328 1.38 44.06 31.58
N ARG A 329 1.52 42.75 31.81
CA ARG A 329 2.31 41.89 30.98
C ARG A 329 1.88 40.42 31.14
N TYR A 330 1.79 39.65 30.05
CA TYR A 330 1.15 38.32 30.00
C TYR A 330 1.79 37.39 28.97
N PHE A 331 1.45 36.10 29.07
CA PHE A 331 1.73 35.04 28.10
C PHE A 331 0.45 34.32 27.73
N CYS A 332 0.40 33.81 26.51
CA CYS A 332 -0.63 32.91 26.03
C CYS A 332 -0.22 31.44 26.21
N CYS A 333 -1.12 30.60 26.70
CA CYS A 333 -0.92 29.17 26.83
C CYS A 333 -2.11 28.40 26.27
N THR A 334 -1.84 27.15 25.88
CA THR A 334 -2.87 26.14 25.67
C THR A 334 -2.46 24.85 26.37
N SER A 335 -3.43 24.03 26.78
CA SER A 335 -3.11 22.68 27.23
C SER A 335 -2.46 21.95 26.08
N ALA A 336 -1.35 21.28 26.36
CA ALA A 336 -0.74 20.39 25.41
C ALA A 336 -1.59 19.11 25.41
N ASN A 337 -2.79 19.18 24.82
CA ASN A 337 -3.73 18.06 24.78
C ASN A 337 -2.99 16.80 24.30
N PRO A 338 -2.97 15.71 25.08
CA PRO A 338 -2.38 14.45 24.63
C PRO A 338 -3.05 13.93 23.35
#